data_AF-A0A942PVR3-F1
#
_entry.id   AF-A0A942PVR3-F1
#
_cell.length_a   1.000
_cell.length_b   1.000
_cell.length_c   1.000
_cell.angle_alpha   90.00
_cell.angle_beta   90.00
_cell.angle_gamma   90.00
#
_symmetry.space_group_name_H-M   'P 1'
#
loop_
_entity.id
_entity.type
_entity.pdbx_description
1 polymer ?
#
loop_
_entity_poly.entity_id
_entity_poly.type
_entity_poly.pdbx_seq_one_letter_code
_entity_poly.pdbx_strand_id
1 'polypeptide(L)'
;MERFFKKVLSFLAWAVLSACSSSDLPLDAHPGYQKGEYIYRVHDEYLFAIPLPEGVEAQLYPWEKNVIGGCPKITKEFFRCKGSSLNPEHVVQTEKETKRFYDCSGKHSLPLREGEEFIYPILIDLLNDIQAKTNSKVVITCGHSCPDHHAYSDQTPENRYSKHMIGAEVAFYVQGMENNPQAIIEFVKNFYKNDSKYLNKSEYTEFKTEEKSTSNLAKRPLYNKEIYIKIFKETEGRNFDNRHPYPYIAIQVRHDFDQKVKVTYSWNAAYRNYLRW
;
A
#
# COMPACT_ATOMS: atom_id res chain seq x y z
N MET A 1 79.37 -76.88 -52.49
CA MET A 1 78.26 -76.42 -51.61
C MET A 1 77.89 -74.93 -51.75
N GLU A 2 78.63 -74.10 -52.49
CA GLU A 2 78.31 -72.65 -52.61
C GLU A 2 77.19 -72.30 -53.62
N ARG A 3 76.92 -73.14 -54.63
CA ARG A 3 75.90 -72.85 -55.65
C ARG A 3 74.45 -73.10 -55.19
N PHE A 4 74.25 -73.90 -54.13
CA PHE A 4 72.92 -74.16 -53.59
C PHE A 4 72.46 -73.01 -52.68
N PHE A 5 73.36 -72.47 -51.85
CA PHE A 5 73.08 -71.34 -50.96
C PHE A 5 72.74 -70.05 -51.71
N LYS A 6 73.42 -69.74 -52.82
CA LYS A 6 73.12 -68.53 -53.63
C LYS A 6 71.73 -68.58 -54.30
N LYS A 7 71.24 -69.77 -54.68
CA LYS A 7 69.91 -69.91 -55.27
C LYS A 7 68.79 -69.85 -54.22
N VAL A 8 69.02 -70.39 -53.03
CA VAL A 8 68.06 -70.32 -51.92
C VAL A 8 67.94 -68.89 -51.37
N LEU A 9 69.05 -68.16 -51.25
CA LEU A 9 69.03 -66.77 -50.77
C LEU A 9 68.35 -65.81 -51.77
N SER A 10 68.51 -66.05 -53.08
CA SER A 10 67.84 -65.28 -54.13
C SER A 10 66.32 -65.51 -54.16
N PHE A 11 65.86 -66.73 -53.85
CA PHE A 11 64.42 -67.04 -53.81
C PHE A 11 63.76 -66.48 -52.55
N LEU A 12 64.46 -66.50 -51.40
CA LEU A 12 63.96 -65.90 -50.16
C LEU A 12 63.83 -64.37 -50.26
N ALA A 13 64.77 -63.70 -50.94
CA ALA A 13 64.72 -62.25 -51.13
C ALA A 13 63.53 -61.79 -52.01
N TRP A 14 63.09 -62.61 -52.96
CA TRP A 14 61.92 -62.32 -53.80
C TRP A 14 60.59 -62.58 -53.09
N ALA A 15 60.55 -63.60 -52.21
CA ALA A 15 59.36 -63.90 -51.42
C ALA A 15 59.08 -62.85 -50.33
N VAL A 16 60.12 -62.25 -49.73
CA VAL A 16 59.97 -61.23 -48.68
C VAL A 16 59.56 -59.87 -49.25
N LEU A 17 59.91 -59.54 -50.49
CA LEU A 17 59.52 -58.28 -51.13
C LEU A 17 58.12 -58.28 -51.74
N SER A 18 57.44 -59.44 -51.80
CA SER A 18 56.08 -59.57 -52.35
C SER A 18 54.99 -59.68 -51.28
N ALA A 19 55.35 -59.71 -49.99
CA ALA A 19 54.43 -59.99 -48.88
C ALA A 19 53.89 -58.74 -48.15
N CYS A 20 54.22 -57.52 -48.58
CA CYS A 20 53.75 -56.29 -47.96
C CYS A 20 53.20 -55.30 -49.00
N SER A 21 52.11 -55.67 -49.68
CA SER A 21 51.16 -54.69 -50.21
C SER A 21 49.74 -55.27 -50.24
N SER A 22 49.24 -55.70 -49.09
CA SER A 22 47.78 -55.78 -48.89
C SER A 22 47.26 -54.35 -48.87
N SER A 23 46.77 -53.90 -50.02
CA SER A 23 45.93 -52.71 -50.10
C SER A 23 44.54 -53.14 -49.64
N ASP A 24 44.37 -53.24 -48.32
CA ASP A 24 43.03 -53.19 -47.71
C ASP A 24 42.56 -51.74 -47.82
N LEU A 25 42.12 -51.37 -49.02
CA LEU A 25 41.27 -50.20 -49.17
C LEU A 25 39.92 -50.56 -48.54
N PRO A 26 39.42 -49.78 -47.57
CA PRO A 26 38.07 -49.95 -47.09
C PRO A 26 37.12 -49.79 -48.28
N LEU A 27 36.11 -50.65 -48.36
CA LEU A 27 35.09 -50.72 -49.41
C LEU A 27 34.33 -49.40 -49.68
N ASP A 28 34.56 -48.36 -48.87
CA ASP A 28 33.89 -47.06 -48.96
C ASP A 28 34.66 -45.99 -49.76
N ALA A 29 35.77 -46.32 -50.42
CA ALA A 29 36.55 -45.37 -51.21
C ALA A 29 36.02 -45.11 -52.64
N HIS A 30 34.72 -45.28 -52.89
CA HIS A 30 34.08 -44.86 -54.14
C HIS A 30 33.36 -43.51 -53.96
N PRO A 31 33.75 -42.44 -54.68
CA PRO A 31 33.19 -41.09 -54.53
C PRO A 31 31.80 -40.93 -55.18
N GLY A 32 30.93 -41.93 -55.04
CA GLY A 32 29.60 -41.96 -55.65
C GLY A 32 28.49 -42.58 -54.79
N TYR A 33 28.76 -43.00 -53.55
CA TYR A 33 27.79 -43.77 -52.75
C TYR A 33 27.61 -43.31 -51.28
N GLN A 34 27.88 -42.05 -50.94
CA GLN A 34 27.30 -41.48 -49.72
C GLN A 34 25.93 -40.88 -50.04
N LYS A 35 24.94 -41.74 -50.30
CA LYS A 35 23.55 -41.31 -50.20
C LYS A 35 23.27 -41.11 -48.71
N GLY A 36 23.13 -39.86 -48.29
CA GLY A 36 22.71 -39.55 -46.92
C GLY A 36 21.47 -40.36 -46.56
N GLU A 37 21.50 -41.03 -45.41
CA GLU A 37 20.36 -41.80 -44.93
C GLU A 37 19.16 -40.87 -44.75
N TYR A 38 18.00 -41.34 -45.20
CA TYR A 38 16.75 -40.60 -45.06
C TYR A 38 16.34 -40.64 -43.59
N ILE A 39 16.28 -39.48 -42.94
CA ILE A 39 15.81 -39.38 -41.55
C ILE A 39 14.29 -39.56 -41.57
N TYR A 40 13.82 -40.73 -41.16
CA TYR A 40 12.40 -40.97 -40.91
C TYR A 40 12.05 -40.42 -39.53
N ARG A 41 11.41 -39.25 -39.50
CA ARG A 41 10.81 -38.73 -38.26
C ARG A 41 9.41 -39.32 -38.13
N VAL A 42 9.19 -40.16 -37.13
CA VAL A 42 7.83 -40.59 -36.79
C VAL A 42 7.14 -39.39 -36.12
N HIS A 43 5.96 -39.01 -36.60
CA HIS A 43 5.27 -37.78 -36.14
C HIS A 43 5.03 -37.76 -34.62
N ASP A 44 4.96 -38.94 -34.01
CA ASP A 44 4.66 -39.15 -32.60
C ASP A 44 5.91 -39.52 -31.76
N GLU A 45 7.12 -39.39 -32.31
CA GLU A 45 8.37 -39.64 -31.58
C GLU A 45 8.78 -38.40 -30.77
N TYR A 46 8.33 -38.35 -29.52
CA TYR A 46 8.78 -37.35 -28.56
C TYR A 46 9.94 -37.94 -27.74
N LEU A 47 11.17 -37.51 -28.02
CA LEU A 47 12.36 -37.93 -27.28
C LEU A 47 12.39 -37.44 -25.82
N PHE A 48 11.59 -36.41 -25.50
CA PHE A 48 11.53 -35.82 -24.18
C PHE A 48 10.08 -35.43 -23.85
N ALA A 49 9.61 -35.83 -22.66
CA ALA A 49 8.37 -35.32 -22.12
C ALA A 49 8.61 -33.86 -21.68
N ILE A 50 7.97 -32.91 -22.37
CA ILE A 50 7.94 -31.51 -21.94
C ILE A 50 6.89 -31.41 -20.83
N PRO A 51 7.26 -31.15 -19.58
CA PRO A 51 6.26 -30.95 -18.53
C PRO A 51 5.37 -29.76 -18.90
N LEU A 52 4.08 -29.86 -18.57
CA LEU A 52 3.17 -28.73 -18.71
C LEU A 52 3.75 -27.53 -17.97
N PRO A 53 3.82 -26.35 -18.61
CA PRO A 53 4.31 -25.16 -17.94
C PRO A 53 3.43 -24.87 -16.70
N GLU A 54 4.07 -24.79 -15.54
CA GLU A 54 3.40 -24.37 -14.32
C GLU A 54 3.09 -22.87 -14.44
N GLY A 55 1.82 -22.51 -14.24
CA GLY A 55 1.41 -21.11 -14.15
C GLY A 55 2.01 -20.50 -12.88
N VAL A 56 3.13 -19.79 -13.00
CA VAL A 56 3.68 -19.00 -11.90
C VAL A 56 2.84 -17.73 -11.77
N GLU A 57 2.24 -17.53 -10.59
CA GLU A 57 1.54 -16.29 -10.29
C GLU A 57 2.54 -15.12 -10.37
N ALA A 58 2.23 -14.12 -11.20
CA ALA A 58 3.13 -13.00 -11.42
C ALA A 58 3.35 -12.25 -10.10
N GLN A 59 4.62 -12.02 -9.75
CA GLN A 59 4.93 -11.19 -8.59
C GLN A 59 4.50 -9.75 -8.86
N LEU A 60 3.66 -9.21 -7.98
CA LEU A 60 3.23 -7.81 -8.06
C LEU A 60 4.42 -6.86 -7.96
N TYR A 61 4.43 -5.86 -8.83
CA TYR A 61 5.41 -4.79 -8.78
C TYR A 61 5.25 -3.96 -7.49
N PRO A 62 6.32 -3.35 -6.96
CA PRO A 62 6.24 -2.56 -5.71
C PRO A 62 5.19 -1.45 -5.73
N TRP A 63 4.93 -0.82 -6.87
CA TRP A 63 3.89 0.23 -7.00
C TRP A 63 2.46 -0.34 -7.04
N GLU A 64 2.28 -1.57 -7.49
CA GLU A 64 0.97 -2.26 -7.47
C GLU A 64 0.58 -2.64 -6.03
N LYS A 65 1.57 -2.89 -5.16
CA LYS A 65 1.34 -3.09 -3.72
C LYS A 65 0.84 -1.83 -3.00
N ASN A 66 1.00 -0.65 -3.62
CA ASN A 66 0.59 0.63 -3.05
C ASN A 66 -0.80 1.07 -3.50
N VAL A 67 -1.60 0.15 -4.04
CA VAL A 67 -2.96 0.41 -4.52
C VAL A 67 -3.96 -0.42 -3.73
N ILE A 68 -5.08 0.18 -3.36
CA ILE A 68 -6.23 -0.47 -2.72
C ILE A 68 -7.52 0.09 -3.33
N GLY A 69 -8.37 -0.80 -3.84
CA GLY A 69 -9.58 -0.38 -4.57
C GLY A 69 -9.29 0.57 -5.74
N GLY A 70 -8.25 0.27 -6.52
CA GLY A 70 -7.82 1.11 -7.65
C GLY A 70 -7.26 2.48 -7.28
N CYS A 71 -7.14 2.80 -5.99
CA CYS A 71 -6.66 4.09 -5.48
C CYS A 71 -5.34 3.94 -4.72
N PRO A 72 -4.51 4.99 -4.62
CA PRO A 72 -3.34 4.98 -3.74
C PRO A 72 -3.72 4.58 -2.32
N LYS A 73 -2.96 3.64 -1.74
CA LYS A 73 -3.13 3.18 -0.37
C LYS A 73 -2.90 4.34 0.59
N ILE A 74 -3.84 4.53 1.52
CA ILE A 74 -3.72 5.57 2.54
C ILE A 74 -2.63 5.15 3.53
N THR A 75 -1.65 6.03 3.70
CA THR A 75 -0.58 5.91 4.70
C THR A 75 -0.66 7.08 5.68
N LYS A 76 0.19 7.08 6.71
CA LYS A 76 0.27 8.18 7.68
C LYS A 76 0.54 9.54 7.02
N GLU A 77 1.20 9.56 5.86
CA GLU A 77 1.53 10.79 5.12
C GLU A 77 0.28 11.57 4.67
N PHE A 78 -0.83 10.87 4.42
CA PHE A 78 -2.10 11.50 4.05
C PHE A 78 -2.73 12.31 5.20
N PHE A 79 -2.23 12.11 6.43
CA PHE A 79 -2.68 12.83 7.61
C PHE A 79 -1.81 14.05 7.89
N ARG A 80 -0.79 14.37 7.08
CA ARG A 80 0.01 15.57 7.31
C ARG A 80 -0.85 16.83 7.32
N CYS A 81 -0.43 17.78 8.15
CA CYS A 81 -1.05 19.09 8.22
C CYS A 81 -0.96 19.80 6.88
N LYS A 82 -2.05 20.46 6.50
CA LYS A 82 -2.21 21.10 5.19
C LYS A 82 -2.08 22.61 5.25
N GLY A 83 -1.54 23.14 6.34
CA GLY A 83 -1.31 24.57 6.47
C GLY A 83 -0.44 25.12 5.33
N SER A 84 -0.74 26.34 4.92
CA SER A 84 -0.03 27.02 3.84
C SER A 84 0.39 28.42 4.26
N SER A 85 1.66 28.77 4.03
CA SER A 85 2.14 30.15 4.20
C SER A 85 1.56 31.13 3.17
N LEU A 86 0.84 30.63 2.16
CA LEU A 86 0.11 31.46 1.19
C LEU A 86 -1.25 31.91 1.72
N ASN A 87 -1.72 31.33 2.83
CA ASN A 87 -2.98 31.72 3.45
C ASN A 87 -2.84 33.12 4.08
N PRO A 88 -3.84 34.02 3.89
CA PRO A 88 -3.78 35.37 4.41
C PRO A 88 -3.85 35.39 5.93
N GLU A 89 -3.27 36.39 6.59
CA GLU A 89 -3.36 36.54 8.05
C GLU A 89 -4.81 36.71 8.50
N HIS A 90 -5.18 36.04 9.59
CA HIS A 90 -6.46 36.20 10.26
C HIS A 90 -6.32 37.21 11.39
N VAL A 91 -6.95 38.38 11.25
CA VAL A 91 -6.91 39.45 12.23
C VAL A 91 -8.21 39.46 13.03
N VAL A 92 -8.11 39.21 14.33
CA VAL A 92 -9.24 39.30 15.26
C VAL A 92 -9.02 40.49 16.17
N GLN A 93 -9.85 41.50 15.99
CA GLN A 93 -9.88 42.69 16.83
C GLN A 93 -10.84 42.44 17.98
N THR A 94 -10.31 42.49 19.21
CA THR A 94 -11.11 42.53 20.43
C THR A 94 -10.95 43.90 21.08
N GLU A 95 -11.86 44.29 21.99
CA GLU A 95 -11.83 45.59 22.68
C GLU A 95 -10.50 45.91 23.38
N LYS A 96 -9.70 44.89 23.69
CA LYS A 96 -8.45 45.01 24.46
C LYS A 96 -7.19 44.77 23.63
N GLU A 97 -7.27 44.08 22.50
CA GLU A 97 -6.11 43.67 21.72
C GLU A 97 -6.48 43.24 20.28
N THR A 98 -5.56 43.51 19.35
CA THR A 98 -5.61 42.95 17.99
C THR A 98 -4.72 41.71 17.94
N LYS A 99 -5.32 40.53 17.77
CA LYS A 99 -4.59 39.28 17.57
C LYS A 99 -4.48 38.96 16.09
N ARG A 100 -3.28 38.57 15.68
CA ARG A 100 -2.97 38.10 14.32
C ARG A 100 -2.66 36.62 14.38
N PHE A 101 -3.36 35.83 13.60
CA PHE A 101 -3.13 34.41 13.45
C PHE A 101 -2.55 34.16 12.07
N TYR A 102 -1.43 33.44 12.05
CA TYR A 102 -0.76 33.00 10.84
C TYR A 102 -0.94 31.51 10.72
N ASP A 103 -1.20 31.05 9.51
CA ASP A 103 -1.26 29.63 9.24
C ASP A 103 0.15 29.02 9.34
N CYS A 104 0.22 27.73 9.66
CA CYS A 104 1.47 26.99 9.52
C CYS A 104 1.78 26.80 8.03
N SER A 105 3.04 26.58 7.69
CA SER A 105 3.45 26.31 6.29
C SER A 105 3.44 24.82 5.93
N GLY A 106 2.86 23.97 6.79
CA GLY A 106 2.96 22.52 6.70
C GLY A 106 4.36 21.95 7.03
N LYS A 107 5.32 22.81 7.39
CA LYS A 107 6.72 22.46 7.68
C LYS A 107 6.90 21.95 9.11
N HIS A 108 6.29 20.81 9.40
CA HIS A 108 6.46 20.13 10.67
C HIS A 108 6.16 18.64 10.52
N SER A 109 6.61 17.84 11.48
CA SER A 109 6.34 16.41 11.49
C SER A 109 4.89 16.10 11.86
N LEU A 110 4.50 14.85 11.65
CA LEU A 110 3.35 14.26 12.37
C LEU A 110 3.65 14.16 13.88
N PRO A 111 2.63 13.91 14.72
CA PRO A 111 2.85 13.65 16.13
C PRO A 111 3.82 12.50 16.34
N LEU A 112 4.67 12.58 17.36
CA LEU A 112 5.66 11.56 17.65
C LEU A 112 5.10 10.52 18.63
N ARG A 113 5.52 9.27 18.48
CA ARG A 113 5.38 8.22 19.48
C ARG A 113 6.69 7.44 19.48
N GLU A 114 7.32 7.32 20.64
CA GLU A 114 8.62 6.63 20.78
C GLU A 114 9.71 7.19 19.84
N GLY A 115 9.64 8.49 19.52
CA GLY A 115 10.59 9.17 18.64
C GLY A 115 10.24 9.10 17.14
N GLU A 116 9.21 8.36 16.75
CA GLU A 116 8.80 8.21 15.35
C GLU A 116 7.47 8.90 15.05
N GLU A 117 7.31 9.35 13.81
CA GLU A 117 6.04 9.91 13.34
C GLU A 117 4.91 8.89 13.37
N PHE A 118 3.82 9.25 14.03
CA PHE A 118 2.74 8.36 14.43
C PHE A 118 1.37 8.93 14.09
N ILE A 119 0.50 8.04 13.60
CA ILE A 119 -0.94 8.21 13.49
C ILE A 119 -1.59 6.91 13.97
N TYR A 120 -2.74 7.01 14.62
CA TYR A 120 -3.43 5.84 15.14
C TYR A 120 -3.79 4.86 14.01
N PRO A 121 -3.29 3.61 14.04
CA PRO A 121 -3.46 2.65 12.94
C PRO A 121 -4.92 2.42 12.54
N ILE A 122 -5.82 2.37 13.52
CA ILE A 122 -7.26 2.18 13.27
C ILE A 122 -7.84 3.21 12.29
N LEU A 123 -7.36 4.46 12.29
CA LEU A 123 -7.81 5.45 11.32
C LEU A 123 -7.37 5.07 9.90
N ILE A 124 -6.13 4.63 9.74
CA ILE A 124 -5.58 4.19 8.46
C ILE A 124 -6.30 2.93 7.97
N ASP A 125 -6.51 1.96 8.86
CA ASP A 125 -7.15 0.69 8.55
C ASP A 125 -8.59 0.89 8.08
N LEU A 126 -9.36 1.72 8.80
CA LEU A 126 -10.75 2.03 8.43
C LEU A 126 -10.85 2.70 7.07
N LEU A 127 -10.00 3.71 6.79
CA LEU A 127 -10.06 4.41 5.52
C LEU A 127 -9.62 3.52 4.34
N ASN A 128 -8.62 2.66 4.56
CA ASN A 128 -8.20 1.68 3.57
C ASN A 128 -9.25 0.59 3.31
N ASP A 129 -9.94 0.09 4.35
CA ASP A 129 -11.07 -0.85 4.19
C ASP A 129 -12.22 -0.21 3.41
N ILE A 130 -12.53 1.06 3.68
CA ILE A 130 -13.52 1.83 2.90
C ILE A 130 -13.07 1.93 1.43
N GLN A 131 -11.82 2.30 1.14
CA GLN A 131 -11.33 2.33 -0.25
C GLN A 131 -11.43 0.96 -0.92
N ALA A 132 -11.06 -0.11 -0.22
CA ALA A 132 -11.13 -1.47 -0.75
C ALA A 132 -12.56 -1.87 -1.13
N LYS A 133 -13.54 -1.60 -0.26
CA LYS A 133 -14.94 -1.98 -0.46
C LYS A 133 -15.67 -1.12 -1.48
N THR A 134 -15.31 0.15 -1.57
CA THR A 134 -15.97 1.11 -2.47
C THR A 134 -15.27 1.24 -3.82
N ASN A 135 -14.04 0.73 -3.96
CA ASN A 135 -13.19 0.95 -5.13
C ASN A 135 -13.12 2.44 -5.52
N SER A 136 -13.17 3.32 -4.51
CA SER A 136 -13.33 4.76 -4.66
C SER A 136 -12.35 5.48 -3.75
N LYS A 137 -11.90 6.66 -4.19
CA LYS A 137 -10.91 7.45 -3.47
C LYS A 137 -11.52 8.04 -2.20
N VAL A 138 -10.88 7.78 -1.06
CA VAL A 138 -11.17 8.49 0.18
C VAL A 138 -10.38 9.79 0.19
N VAL A 139 -11.08 10.91 0.27
CA VAL A 139 -10.48 12.25 0.33
C VAL A 139 -10.47 12.72 1.78
N ILE A 140 -9.30 12.64 2.41
CA ILE A 140 -9.06 13.21 3.74
C ILE A 140 -9.05 14.74 3.59
N THR A 141 -9.94 15.43 4.29
CA THR A 141 -10.00 16.89 4.32
C THR A 141 -9.06 17.43 5.39
N CYS A 142 -9.16 16.90 6.61
CA CYS A 142 -8.28 17.21 7.73
C CYS A 142 -7.80 15.94 8.44
N GLY A 143 -6.48 15.81 8.62
CA GLY A 143 -5.83 14.73 9.37
C GLY A 143 -5.24 15.27 10.67
N HIS A 144 -3.92 15.24 10.82
CA HIS A 144 -3.24 16.00 11.85
C HIS A 144 -3.27 17.49 11.53
N SER A 145 -3.64 18.32 12.51
CA SER A 145 -3.58 19.78 12.43
C SER A 145 -2.69 20.28 13.56
N CYS A 146 -1.55 20.90 13.27
CA CYS A 146 -0.75 21.48 14.37
C CYS A 146 -1.50 22.63 15.05
N PRO A 147 -1.17 22.98 16.30
CA PRO A 147 -1.84 24.05 17.03
C PRO A 147 -1.91 25.39 16.28
N ASP A 148 -0.87 25.75 15.52
CA ASP A 148 -0.83 27.03 14.79
C ASP A 148 -1.86 27.03 13.65
N HIS A 149 -1.86 25.98 12.80
CA HIS A 149 -2.86 25.79 11.74
C HIS A 149 -4.27 25.63 12.32
N HIS A 150 -4.39 24.92 13.43
CA HIS A 150 -5.67 24.66 14.05
C HIS A 150 -6.33 25.93 14.58
N ALA A 151 -5.55 26.77 15.27
CA ALA A 151 -5.99 28.07 15.76
C ALA A 151 -6.25 29.06 14.62
N TYR A 152 -5.52 28.95 13.51
CA TYR A 152 -5.78 29.71 12.30
C TYR A 152 -7.13 29.35 11.66
N SER A 153 -7.41 28.05 11.54
CA SER A 153 -8.56 27.48 10.83
C SER A 153 -9.88 27.71 11.58
N ASP A 154 -9.93 27.45 12.90
CA ASP A 154 -11.13 27.69 13.71
C ASP A 154 -10.76 28.05 15.17
N GLN A 155 -11.26 29.21 15.61
CA GLN A 155 -10.96 29.83 16.90
C GLN A 155 -12.02 29.57 17.98
N THR A 156 -13.05 28.78 17.67
CA THR A 156 -14.11 28.43 18.62
C THR A 156 -13.54 27.74 19.86
N PRO A 157 -14.11 27.96 21.07
CA PRO A 157 -13.65 27.30 22.29
C PRO A 157 -13.67 25.77 22.20
N GLU A 158 -14.62 25.20 21.48
CA GLU A 158 -14.79 23.76 21.27
C GLU A 158 -13.62 23.16 20.49
N ASN A 159 -13.09 23.90 19.52
CA ASN A 159 -12.00 23.45 18.66
C ASN A 159 -10.65 23.41 19.41
N ARG A 160 -10.50 24.11 20.54
CA ARG A 160 -9.26 24.14 21.35
C ARG A 160 -8.82 22.79 21.92
N TYR A 161 -9.70 21.80 21.91
CA TYR A 161 -9.44 20.45 22.46
C TYR A 161 -9.56 19.36 21.38
N SER A 162 -9.41 19.73 20.12
CA SER A 162 -9.54 18.81 19.00
C SER A 162 -8.50 17.68 19.01
N LYS A 163 -8.94 16.50 18.59
CA LYS A 163 -8.07 15.33 18.48
C LYS A 163 -7.26 15.30 17.20
N HIS A 164 -7.57 16.17 16.24
CA HIS A 164 -6.72 16.44 15.08
C HIS A 164 -5.30 16.88 15.52
N MET A 165 -5.19 17.65 16.60
CA MET A 165 -3.89 18.11 17.12
C MET A 165 -2.97 17.00 17.63
N ILE A 166 -3.52 15.85 18.01
CA ILE A 166 -2.75 14.69 18.49
C ILE A 166 -2.76 13.52 17.49
N GLY A 167 -3.21 13.75 16.25
CA GLY A 167 -3.26 12.72 15.21
C GLY A 167 -4.29 11.62 15.46
N ALA A 168 -5.26 11.88 16.35
CA ALA A 168 -6.28 10.92 16.79
C ALA A 168 -7.67 11.21 16.20
N GLU A 169 -7.73 11.99 15.12
CA GLU A 169 -8.96 12.33 14.42
C GLU A 169 -8.68 12.51 12.93
N VAL A 170 -9.68 12.16 12.11
CA VAL A 170 -9.67 12.39 10.68
C VAL A 170 -11.03 12.84 10.21
N ALA A 171 -11.05 13.81 9.30
CA ALA A 171 -12.21 14.27 8.57
C ALA A 171 -12.04 13.90 7.10
N PHE A 172 -13.07 13.33 6.48
CA PHE A 172 -12.99 12.85 5.10
C PHE A 172 -14.37 12.70 4.44
N TYR A 173 -14.35 12.53 3.12
CA TYR A 173 -15.48 12.03 2.33
C TYR A 173 -14.98 11.03 1.29
N VAL A 174 -15.90 10.32 0.64
CA VAL A 174 -15.58 9.32 -0.39
C VAL A 174 -16.06 9.83 -1.74
N GLN A 175 -15.15 9.87 -2.72
CA GLN A 175 -15.45 10.36 -4.06
C GLN A 175 -16.51 9.47 -4.74
N GLY A 176 -17.55 10.08 -5.29
CA GLY A 176 -18.71 9.38 -5.86
C GLY A 176 -19.75 8.90 -4.83
N MET A 177 -19.50 9.12 -3.53
CA MET A 177 -20.43 8.80 -2.45
C MET A 177 -20.62 9.99 -1.48
N GLU A 178 -20.36 11.21 -1.94
CA GLU A 178 -20.33 12.42 -1.13
C GLU A 178 -21.67 12.69 -0.42
N ASN A 179 -22.78 12.41 -1.11
CA ASN A 179 -24.14 12.62 -0.60
C ASN A 179 -24.70 11.40 0.15
N ASN A 180 -23.89 10.34 0.36
CA ASN A 180 -24.31 9.13 1.06
C ASN A 180 -23.34 8.73 2.19
N PRO A 181 -23.12 9.60 3.20
CA PRO A 181 -22.22 9.29 4.31
C PRO A 181 -22.71 8.13 5.18
N GLN A 182 -24.01 7.80 5.16
CA GLN A 182 -24.54 6.67 5.90
C GLN A 182 -24.07 5.32 5.37
N ALA A 183 -23.96 5.14 4.04
CA ALA A 183 -23.40 3.92 3.47
C ALA A 183 -21.96 3.70 3.95
N ILE A 184 -21.18 4.78 4.07
CA ILE A 184 -19.80 4.73 4.57
C ILE A 184 -19.75 4.28 6.03
N ILE A 185 -20.69 4.73 6.87
CA ILE A 185 -20.79 4.27 8.26
C ILE A 185 -21.10 2.78 8.35
N GLU A 186 -21.91 2.23 7.45
CA GLU A 186 -22.16 0.79 7.44
C GLU A 186 -20.89 -0.01 7.08
N PHE A 187 -20.04 0.50 6.19
CA PHE A 187 -18.72 -0.11 5.97
C PHE A 187 -17.85 -0.10 7.24
N VAL A 188 -17.83 1.01 7.98
CA VAL A 188 -17.13 1.11 9.27
C VAL A 188 -17.67 0.10 10.29
N LYS A 189 -18.99 -0.02 10.43
CA LYS A 189 -19.59 -1.02 11.33
C LYS A 189 -19.23 -2.45 10.92
N ASN A 190 -19.25 -2.73 9.61
CA ASN A 190 -18.93 -4.04 9.08
C ASN A 190 -17.45 -4.40 9.25
N PHE A 191 -16.55 -3.42 9.19
CA PHE A 191 -15.13 -3.62 9.52
C PHE A 191 -14.97 -4.24 10.91
N TYR A 192 -15.58 -3.64 11.93
CA TYR A 192 -15.52 -4.15 13.30
C TYR A 192 -16.15 -5.52 13.48
N LYS A 193 -17.19 -5.85 12.72
CA LYS A 193 -17.85 -7.17 12.81
C LYS A 193 -17.04 -8.29 12.17
N ASN A 194 -16.30 -7.97 11.12
CA ASN A 194 -15.65 -8.97 10.28
C ASN A 194 -14.17 -9.18 10.63
N ASP A 195 -13.52 -8.18 11.24
CA ASP A 195 -12.12 -8.28 11.61
C ASP A 195 -11.94 -9.19 12.85
N SER A 196 -11.07 -10.18 12.71
CA SER A 196 -10.79 -11.19 13.74
C SER A 196 -10.27 -10.58 15.05
N LYS A 197 -9.64 -9.39 15.00
CA LYS A 197 -9.18 -8.62 16.16
C LYS A 197 -10.31 -8.28 17.13
N TYR A 198 -11.52 -8.08 16.62
CA TYR A 198 -12.69 -7.64 17.39
C TYR A 198 -13.74 -8.74 17.61
N LEU A 199 -13.50 -9.94 17.08
CA LEU A 199 -14.40 -11.08 17.24
C LEU A 199 -14.69 -11.34 18.73
N ASN A 200 -15.97 -11.53 19.06
CA ASN A 200 -16.47 -11.74 20.42
C ASN A 200 -16.24 -10.58 21.41
N LYS A 201 -15.91 -9.37 20.93
CA LYS A 201 -15.77 -8.18 21.78
C LYS A 201 -16.89 -7.17 21.50
N SER A 202 -18.04 -7.39 22.12
CA SER A 202 -19.26 -6.57 21.92
C SER A 202 -19.02 -5.06 22.11
N GLU A 203 -18.15 -4.69 23.04
CA GLU A 203 -17.77 -3.30 23.29
C GLU A 203 -17.14 -2.59 22.07
N TYR A 204 -16.55 -3.32 21.12
CA TYR A 204 -16.03 -2.78 19.86
C TYR A 204 -17.01 -2.94 18.70
N THR A 205 -17.84 -3.98 18.69
CA THR A 205 -18.73 -4.26 17.54
C THR A 205 -20.09 -3.54 17.65
N GLU A 206 -20.53 -3.23 18.87
CA GLU A 206 -21.79 -2.53 19.13
C GLU A 206 -21.61 -1.01 19.14
N PHE A 207 -22.28 -0.33 18.21
CA PHE A 207 -22.30 1.12 18.14
C PHE A 207 -23.49 1.69 18.88
N LYS A 208 -23.22 2.58 19.82
CA LYS A 208 -24.22 3.35 20.57
C LYS A 208 -24.39 4.72 19.93
N THR A 209 -25.58 5.29 20.06
CA THR A 209 -25.90 6.65 19.59
C THR A 209 -25.81 7.61 20.76
N GLU A 210 -25.16 8.75 20.58
CA GLU A 210 -25.15 9.79 21.60
C GLU A 210 -26.50 10.50 21.68
N GLU A 211 -26.99 10.72 22.89
CA GLU A 211 -28.31 11.30 23.14
C GLU A 211 -28.37 12.80 22.81
N LYS A 212 -27.26 13.52 23.00
CA LYS A 212 -27.15 14.94 22.73
C LYS A 212 -26.90 15.18 21.24
N SER A 213 -27.76 16.01 20.63
CA SER A 213 -27.64 16.43 19.24
C SER A 213 -27.08 17.85 19.18
N THR A 214 -26.06 18.04 18.36
CA THR A 214 -25.55 19.37 17.96
C THR A 214 -26.21 19.77 16.63
N SER A 215 -26.57 21.04 16.45
CA SER A 215 -27.26 21.56 15.25
C SER A 215 -26.50 21.33 13.94
N ASN A 216 -25.16 21.30 14.03
CA ASN A 216 -24.24 21.24 12.90
C ASN A 216 -24.06 19.83 12.34
N LEU A 217 -24.59 18.82 13.03
CA LEU A 217 -24.48 17.42 12.64
C LEU A 217 -25.70 16.97 11.85
N ALA A 218 -25.48 16.19 10.78
CA ALA A 218 -26.54 15.64 9.95
C ALA A 218 -27.33 14.55 10.67
N LYS A 219 -26.66 13.79 11.55
CA LYS A 219 -27.26 12.77 12.43
C LYS A 219 -26.57 12.78 13.79
N ARG A 220 -27.22 12.13 14.77
CA ARG A 220 -26.61 11.91 16.09
C ARG A 220 -25.31 11.11 15.94
N PRO A 221 -24.24 11.50 16.65
CA PRO A 221 -22.98 10.77 16.66
C PRO A 221 -23.13 9.31 17.07
N LEU A 222 -22.27 8.47 16.52
CA LEU A 222 -22.18 7.04 16.85
C LEU A 222 -20.84 6.73 17.48
N TYR A 223 -20.79 5.78 18.40
CA TYR A 223 -19.52 5.38 19.00
C TYR A 223 -19.53 3.93 19.47
N ASN A 224 -18.35 3.31 19.46
CA ASN A 224 -18.05 2.06 20.17
C ASN A 224 -16.94 2.35 21.19
N LYS A 225 -16.26 1.32 21.71
CA LYS A 225 -15.13 1.49 22.63
C LYS A 225 -13.94 2.24 21.99
N GLU A 226 -13.63 1.99 20.72
CA GLU A 226 -12.41 2.46 20.07
C GLU A 226 -12.56 3.81 19.36
N ILE A 227 -13.70 4.07 18.73
CA ILE A 227 -13.93 5.24 17.88
C ILE A 227 -15.25 5.95 18.16
N TYR A 228 -15.30 7.21 17.76
CA TYR A 228 -16.46 8.09 17.79
C TYR A 228 -16.62 8.74 16.40
N ILE A 229 -17.83 8.68 15.83
CA ILE A 229 -18.13 9.06 14.45
C ILE A 229 -19.13 10.21 14.45
N LYS A 230 -18.79 11.28 13.72
CA LYS A 230 -19.65 12.44 13.44
C LYS A 230 -19.94 12.51 11.94
N ILE A 231 -21.16 12.91 11.58
CA ILE A 231 -21.50 13.33 10.22
C ILE A 231 -21.85 14.81 10.26
N PHE A 232 -21.04 15.63 9.60
CA PHE A 232 -21.28 17.06 9.48
C PHE A 232 -22.16 17.36 8.27
N LYS A 233 -23.01 18.38 8.40
CA LYS A 233 -23.85 18.85 7.28
C LYS A 233 -22.99 19.61 6.26
N GLU A 234 -23.42 19.64 5.01
CA GLU A 234 -22.79 20.47 3.97
C GLU A 234 -22.80 21.97 4.31
N THR A 235 -23.76 22.41 5.13
CA THR A 235 -23.93 23.79 5.60
C THR A 235 -23.15 24.11 6.87
N GLU A 236 -22.37 23.16 7.38
CA GLU A 236 -21.55 23.37 8.57
C GLU A 236 -20.41 24.35 8.28
N GLY A 237 -20.06 25.17 9.28
CA GLY A 237 -19.17 26.32 9.18
C GLY A 237 -17.83 25.98 8.54
N ARG A 238 -17.71 26.28 7.25
CA ARG A 238 -16.52 25.93 6.48
C ARG A 238 -15.35 26.81 6.87
N ASN A 239 -14.29 26.19 7.35
CA ASN A 239 -12.97 26.78 7.51
C ASN A 239 -12.12 26.50 6.26
N PHE A 240 -10.81 26.77 6.32
CA PHE A 240 -9.91 26.54 5.19
C PHE A 240 -9.69 25.05 4.88
N ASP A 241 -9.96 24.16 5.84
CA ASP A 241 -9.64 22.73 5.74
C ASP A 241 -10.80 21.89 5.19
N ASN A 242 -12.04 22.37 5.36
CA ASN A 242 -13.26 21.69 4.92
C ASN A 242 -14.06 22.48 3.85
N ARG A 243 -13.38 23.24 2.97
CA ARG A 243 -14.00 23.98 1.85
C ARG A 243 -14.49 23.07 0.71
N HIS A 244 -15.44 22.17 0.96
CA HIS A 244 -16.05 21.32 -0.07
C HIS A 244 -17.59 21.32 0.04
N PRO A 245 -18.33 21.24 -1.09
CA PRO A 245 -19.79 21.43 -1.14
C PRO A 245 -20.65 20.33 -0.50
N TYR A 246 -20.04 19.37 0.19
CA TYR A 246 -20.68 18.10 0.56
C TYR A 246 -20.64 17.85 2.07
N PRO A 247 -21.51 16.99 2.61
CA PRO A 247 -21.33 16.41 3.93
C PRO A 247 -19.98 15.70 4.07
N TYR A 248 -19.46 15.61 5.28
CA TYR A 248 -18.25 14.84 5.57
C TYR A 248 -18.37 14.10 6.90
N ILE A 249 -17.50 13.11 7.05
CA ILE A 249 -17.44 12.23 8.22
C ILE A 249 -16.18 12.60 8.99
N ALA A 250 -16.29 12.70 10.31
CA ALA A 250 -15.12 12.70 11.18
C ALA A 250 -15.12 11.47 12.09
N ILE A 251 -13.96 10.83 12.19
CA ILE A 251 -13.72 9.69 13.09
C ILE A 251 -12.65 10.09 14.09
N GLN A 252 -13.00 10.02 15.37
CA GLN A 252 -12.14 10.30 16.51
C GLN A 252 -11.79 8.99 17.24
N VAL A 253 -10.51 8.76 17.52
CA VAL A 253 -10.07 7.63 18.34
C VAL A 253 -10.34 7.93 19.82
N ARG A 254 -10.99 6.99 20.50
CA ARG A 254 -11.35 7.04 21.94
C ARG A 254 -10.47 6.15 22.79
N HIS A 255 -10.01 5.04 22.24
CA HIS A 255 -9.22 4.03 22.97
C HIS A 255 -8.16 3.46 22.04
N ASP A 256 -6.93 3.36 22.52
CA ASP A 256 -5.83 2.70 21.82
C ASP A 256 -5.89 1.21 22.16
N PHE A 257 -6.19 0.38 21.16
CA PHE A 257 -6.37 -1.05 21.38
C PHE A 257 -5.10 -1.73 21.90
N ASP A 258 -3.94 -1.36 21.36
CA ASP A 258 -2.67 -2.02 21.64
C ASP A 258 -2.14 -1.62 23.03
N GLN A 259 -2.19 -0.32 23.32
CA GLN A 259 -1.75 0.21 24.62
C GLN A 259 -2.81 0.06 25.72
N LYS A 260 -4.05 -0.30 25.37
CA LYS A 260 -5.20 -0.43 26.30
C LYS A 260 -5.47 0.83 27.11
N VAL A 261 -5.26 2.01 26.49
CA VAL A 261 -5.44 3.31 27.15
C VAL A 261 -6.50 4.13 26.44
N LYS A 262 -7.21 4.96 27.22
CA LYS A 262 -8.12 5.95 26.66
C LYS A 262 -7.31 7.04 25.96
N VAL A 263 -7.70 7.36 24.73
CA VAL A 263 -7.12 8.45 23.96
C VAL A 263 -7.87 9.74 24.30
N THR A 264 -7.18 10.67 24.94
CA THR A 264 -7.69 12.00 25.28
C THR A 264 -6.73 13.06 24.77
N TYR A 265 -7.28 14.20 24.40
CA TYR A 265 -6.47 15.39 24.18
C TYR A 265 -5.66 15.71 25.43
N SER A 266 -4.40 16.11 25.24
CA SER A 266 -3.62 16.79 26.26
C SER A 266 -2.81 17.90 25.60
N TRP A 267 -2.62 19.00 26.32
CA TRP A 267 -1.86 20.13 25.80
C TRP A 267 -0.42 19.73 25.44
N ASN A 268 0.23 18.90 26.26
CA ASN A 268 1.58 18.40 25.96
C ASN A 268 1.62 17.57 24.68
N ALA A 269 0.65 16.67 24.47
CA ALA A 269 0.57 15.88 23.24
C ALA A 269 0.28 16.75 22.00
N ALA A 270 -0.45 17.86 22.15
CA ALA A 270 -0.75 18.75 21.03
C ALA A 270 0.38 19.72 20.70
N TYR A 271 1.04 20.30 21.71
CA TYR A 271 1.99 21.41 21.52
C TYR A 271 3.46 21.01 21.57
N ARG A 272 3.80 19.86 22.16
CA ARG A 272 5.19 19.44 22.39
C ARG A 272 5.57 18.12 21.71
N ASN A 273 4.63 17.48 21.01
CA ASN A 273 4.81 16.13 20.50
C ASN A 273 4.97 16.08 18.97
N TYR A 274 5.63 17.07 18.37
CA TYR A 274 5.95 17.08 16.94
C TYR A 274 7.16 17.97 16.69
N LEU A 275 7.91 17.71 15.63
CA LEU A 275 9.11 18.45 15.24
C LEU A 275 8.72 19.64 14.36
N ARG A 276 9.37 20.79 14.58
CA ARG A 276 9.21 22.01 13.78
C ARG A 276 10.52 22.30 13.05
N TRP A 277 10.43 22.71 11.78
CA TRP A 277 11.59 22.95 10.92
C TRP A 277 11.60 24.40 10.44
#